data_AF-A0A839WRF2-F1
#
_entry.id   AF-A0A839WRF2-F1
#
_cell.length_a   1.000
_cell.length_b   1.000
_cell.length_c   1.000
_cell.angle_alpha   90.00
_cell.angle_beta   90.00
_cell.angle_gamma   90.00
#
_symmetry.space_group_name_H-M   'P 1'
#
loop_
_entity.id
_entity.type
_entity.pdbx_description
1 polymer ?
#
loop_
_entity_poly.entity_id
_entity_poly.type
_entity_poly.pdbx_seq_one_letter_code
_entity_poly.pdbx_strand_id
1 'polypeptide(L)' 'MQELNRWFRDHYGVPVKVIRWEPETRRVIYLREGYEHECFSPLEQFQRKFREIEGDHEH' A
#
# COMPACT_ATOMS: atom_id res chain seq x y z
N MET A 1 9.70 6.80 -10.44
CA MET A 1 9.13 6.19 -9.21
C MET A 1 8.77 7.31 -8.27
N GLN A 2 7.63 7.22 -7.60
CA GLN A 2 7.23 8.18 -6.57
C GLN A 2 7.27 7.43 -5.23
N GLU A 3 8.01 7.97 -4.26
CA GLU A 3 7.95 7.49 -2.88
C GLU A 3 6.66 8.01 -2.27
N LEU A 4 5.79 7.08 -1.92
CA LEU A 4 4.50 7.37 -1.29
C LEU A 4 4.66 6.99 0.19
N ASN A 5 4.11 7.80 1.08
CA ASN A 5 3.99 7.44 2.50
C ASN A 5 2.51 7.39 2.85
N ARG A 6 1.77 6.52 2.16
CA ARG A 6 0.32 6.41 2.28
C ARG A 6 -0.05 5.08 2.90
N TRP A 7 -1.03 5.13 3.78
CA TRP A 7 -1.53 3.94 4.46
C TRP A 7 -2.79 3.42 3.78
N PHE A 8 -2.89 2.10 3.72
CA PHE A 8 -4.04 1.39 3.18
C PHE A 8 -4.42 0.26 4.12
N ARG A 9 -5.66 -0.21 4.04
CA ARG A 9 -6.10 -1.48 4.60
C ARG A 9 -6.36 -2.46 3.48
N ASP A 10 -5.87 -3.69 3.61
CA ASP A 10 -6.22 -4.76 2.69
C ASP A 10 -7.67 -5.25 2.93
N HIS A 11 -8.15 -6.19 2.13
CA HIS A 11 -9.53 -6.68 2.22
C HIS A 11 -9.81 -7.47 3.50
N TYR A 12 -8.77 -7.94 4.21
CA TYR A 12 -8.85 -8.51 5.55
C TYR A 12 -8.78 -7.46 6.67
N GLY A 13 -8.59 -6.17 6.34
CA GLY A 13 -8.49 -5.09 7.30
C GLY A 13 -7.11 -4.86 7.91
N VAL A 14 -6.07 -5.54 7.41
CA VAL A 14 -4.69 -5.37 7.89
C VAL A 14 -4.10 -4.07 7.32
N PRO A 15 -3.50 -3.21 8.17
CA PRO A 15 -2.83 -2.00 7.68
C PRO A 15 -1.57 -2.36 6.89
N VAL A 16 -1.41 -1.69 5.76
CA VAL A 16 -0.22 -1.75 4.92
C VAL A 16 0.23 -0.33 4.58
N LYS A 17 1.55 -0.13 4.54
CA LYS A 17 2.17 1.12 4.16
C LYS A 17 2.65 1.02 2.72
N VAL A 18 2.02 1.72 1.79
CA VAL A 18 2.54 1.85 0.43
C VAL A 18 3.75 2.76 0.50
N ILE A 19 4.90 2.24 0.05
CA ILE A 19 6.19 2.92 0.06
C ILE A 19 6.59 3.41 -1.33
N ARG A 20 6.12 2.74 -2.39
CA ARG A 20 6.51 3.06 -3.77
C ARG A 20 5.46 2.61 -4.78
N TRP A 21 5.36 3.34 -5.88
CA TRP A 21 4.62 2.92 -7.07
C TRP A 21 5.50 2.98 -8.33
N GLU A 22 5.42 1.92 -9.13
CA GLU A 22 6.10 1.76 -10.41
C GLU A 22 5.10 1.93 -11.58
N PRO A 23 5.16 3.05 -12.33
CA PRO A 23 4.24 3.28 -13.44
C PRO A 23 4.50 2.37 -14.64
N GLU A 24 5.77 1.98 -14.88
CA GLU A 24 6.18 1.16 -16.03
C GLU A 24 5.60 -0.24 -15.96
N THR A 25 5.65 -0.86 -14.79
CA THR A 25 5.14 -2.22 -14.53
C THR A 25 3.74 -2.22 -13.93
N ARG A 26 3.20 -1.03 -13.62
CA ARG A 26 1.93 -0.82 -12.90
C ARG A 26 1.88 -1.61 -11.60
N ARG A 27 2.93 -1.53 -10.78
CA ARG A 27 3.03 -2.25 -9.50
C ARG A 27 3.06 -1.27 -8.32
N VAL A 28 2.39 -1.64 -7.25
CA VAL A 28 2.41 -0.95 -5.97
C VAL A 28 3.24 -1.78 -5.01
N ILE A 29 4.24 -1.17 -4.40
CA ILE A 29 5.11 -1.77 -3.39
C ILE A 29 4.71 -1.25 -2.02
N TYR A 30 4.47 -2.17 -1.10
CA TYR A 30 4.00 -1.87 0.23
C TYR A 30 4.62 -2.80 1.28
N LEU A 31 4.66 -2.31 2.51
CA LEU A 31 5.06 -3.05 3.70
C LEU A 31 3.81 -3.42 4.49
N ARG A 32 3.81 -4.62 5.07
CA ARG A 32 2.77 -5.07 6.00
C ARG A 32 3.30 -4.99 7.42
N GLU A 33 2.43 -4.64 8.36
CA GLU A 33 2.78 -4.66 9.78
C GLU A 33 3.19 -6.08 10.22
N GLY A 34 4.33 -6.18 10.91
CA GLY A 34 4.90 -7.45 11.34
C GLY A 34 5.57 -8.28 10.23
N TYR A 35 5.83 -7.69 9.05
CA TYR A 35 6.53 -8.36 7.95
C TYR A 35 7.66 -7.49 7.40
N GLU A 36 8.90 -7.97 7.50
CA GLU A 36 10.10 -7.20 7.16
C GLU A 36 10.34 -7.06 5.65
N HIS A 37 9.73 -7.92 4.83
CA HIS A 37 9.95 -7.92 3.39
C HIS A 37 8.95 -7.04 2.64
N GLU A 38 9.44 -6.39 1.59
CA GLU A 38 8.63 -5.63 0.65
C GLU A 38 7.68 -6.55 -0.13
N CYS A 39 6.39 -6.25 -0.09
CA CYS A 39 5.38 -6.88 -0.93
C CYS A 39 5.07 -6.01 -2.14
N PHE A 40 4.65 -6.64 -3.24
CA PHE A 40 4.18 -5.92 -4.41
C PHE A 40 2.88 -6.52 -4.94
N SER A 41 2.04 -5.67 -5.51
CA SER A 41 0.82 -6.08 -6.21
C SER A 41 0.58 -5.24 -7.46
N PRO A 42 -0.04 -5.80 -8.51
CA PRO A 42 -0.50 -5.01 -9.65
C PRO A 42 -1.47 -3.91 -9.20
N LEU A 43 -1.39 -2.74 -9.82
CA LEU A 43 -2.18 -1.56 -9.46
C LEU A 43 -3.69 -1.85 -9.48
N GLU A 44 -4.20 -2.54 -10.50
CA GLU A 44 -5.62 -2.90 -10.55
C GLU A 44 -6.06 -3.80 -9.39
N GLN A 45 -5.23 -4.80 -9.03
CA GLN A 45 -5.51 -5.69 -7.91
C GLN A 45 -5.45 -4.91 -6.59
N PHE A 46 -4.48 -4.00 -6.49
CA PHE A 46 -4.31 -3.15 -5.32
C PHE A 46 -5.54 -2.25 -5.13
N GLN A 47 -5.97 -1.53 -6.17
CA GLN A 47 -7.14 -0.65 -6.11
C GLN A 47 -8.46 -1.39 -5.80
N ARG A 48 -8.58 -2.67 -6.19
CA ARG A 48 -9.78 -3.48 -5.90
C ARG A 48 -9.81 -4.02 -4.46
N LYS A 49 -8.64 -4.41 -3.93
CA LYS A 49 -8.54 -5.11 -2.63
C LYS A 49 -8.15 -4.22 -1.48
N PHE A 50 -7.50 -3.09 -1.76
CA PHE A 50 -6.98 -2.19 -0.75
C PHE A 50 -7.79 -0.91 -0.75
N ARG A 51 -8.12 -0.43 0.45
CA ARG A 51 -8.76 0.86 0.67
C ARG A 51 -7.76 1.78 1.34
N GLU A 52 -7.64 2.98 0.80
CA GLU A 52 -6.84 4.02 1.42
C GLU A 52 -7.41 4.34 2.81
N ILE A 53 -6.53 4.43 3.78
CA ILE A 53 -6.86 5.04 5.06
C ILE A 53 -6.16 6.39 5.04
N GLU A 54 -6.94 7.46 4.93
CA GLU A 54 -6.43 8.78 5.28
C GLU A 54 -5.94 8.68 6.71
N GLY A 55 -4.67 9.04 6.93
CA GLY A 55 -4.11 9.08 8.26
C GLY A 55 -4.85 10.14 9.04
N ASP A 56 -5.90 9.74 9.75
CA ASP A 56 -6.34 10.38 10.98
C ASP A 56 -5.20 10.18 11.99
N HIS A 57 -4.10 10.89 11.75
CA HIS A 57 -3.05 11.16 12.72
C HIS A 57 -3.22 12.62 13.15
N GLU A 58 -4.47 12.99 13.45
CA GLU A 58 -4.78 14.12 14.33
C GLU A 58 -5.15 13.54 15.70
N HIS A 59 -4.15 13.22 16.54
CA HIS A 59 -4.14 13.58 17.96
C HIS A 59 -2.80 13.26 18.62
#